data_AF-A0A7C5IPQ3-F1
#
_entry.id   AF-A0A7C5IPQ3-F1
#
_cell.length_a   1.000
_cell.length_b   1.000
_cell.length_c   1.000
_cell.angle_alpha   90.00
_cell.angle_beta   90.00
_cell.angle_gamma   90.00
#
_symmetry.space_group_name_H-M   'P 1'
#
loop_
_entity.id
_entity.type
_entity.pdbx_description
1 polymer ?
#
loop_
_entity_poly.entity_id
_entity_poly.type
_entity_poly.pdbx_seq_one_letter_code
_entity_poly.pdbx_strand_id
1 'polypeptide(L)'
;MKRLIVFPALAFLLYFAGCTATPEHPAEAEVKAKLVGTYCSDDYKHRFILGEDGRYLSRRNKKNALASGIIGEKCEGDYSLKYNEESFTWTLELDASDKASNPFVKCKAASLEIWQSEKGYLFGDGPIVLKEPFQQASVSKDKCGDS
;
A
#
# COMPACT_ATOMS: atom_id res chain seq x y z
N MET A 1 74.01 20.54 -11.68
CA MET A 1 73.06 20.18 -12.75
C MET A 1 72.23 18.99 -12.31
N LYS A 2 70.93 19.01 -12.66
CA LYS A 2 69.89 17.96 -12.53
C LYS A 2 69.34 17.66 -11.12
N ARG A 3 68.22 18.35 -10.84
CA ARG A 3 67.13 17.94 -9.94
C ARG A 3 66.50 16.65 -10.45
N LEU A 4 66.11 15.75 -9.55
CA LEU A 4 65.05 14.78 -9.81
C LEU A 4 64.11 14.76 -8.60
N ILE A 5 62.92 15.28 -8.89
CA ILE A 5 61.73 15.36 -8.04
C ILE A 5 61.04 14.01 -8.15
N VAL A 6 60.75 13.34 -7.04
CA VAL A 6 59.78 12.25 -6.99
C VAL A 6 58.68 12.66 -6.01
N PHE A 7 57.48 12.72 -6.55
CA PHE A 7 56.25 13.26 -5.97
C PHE A 7 55.76 12.47 -4.74
N PRO A 8 55.27 13.14 -3.70
CA PRO A 8 54.35 12.54 -2.73
C PRO A 8 52.93 12.68 -3.28
N ALA A 9 52.29 11.57 -3.64
CA ALA A 9 50.87 11.54 -3.99
C ALA A 9 50.16 10.51 -3.10
N LEU A 10 50.08 10.82 -1.80
CA LEU A 10 49.25 10.08 -0.86
C LEU A 10 48.48 11.09 0.02
N ALA A 11 47.40 11.63 -0.54
CA ALA A 11 46.38 12.36 0.21
C ALA A 11 45.03 12.18 -0.51
N PHE A 12 44.67 10.91 -0.70
CA PHE A 12 43.36 10.47 -1.14
C PHE A 12 42.52 10.29 0.14
N LEU A 13 41.95 11.36 0.69
CA LEU A 13 41.00 11.32 1.83
C LEU A 13 40.42 12.73 2.10
N LEU A 14 39.71 13.29 1.12
CA LEU A 14 38.73 14.34 1.39
C LEU A 14 37.34 13.74 1.24
N TYR A 15 36.87 13.16 2.35
CA TYR A 15 35.54 13.37 2.92
C TYR A 15 34.41 13.62 1.90
N PHE A 16 33.98 12.56 1.23
CA PHE A 16 32.57 12.40 0.88
C PHE A 16 31.80 12.10 2.18
N ALA A 17 31.45 13.12 2.95
CA ALA A 17 30.54 13.00 4.08
C ALA A 17 29.56 14.18 4.09
N GLY A 18 28.95 14.42 2.95
CA GLY A 18 27.72 15.18 2.82
C GLY A 18 26.59 14.23 2.45
N CYS A 19 26.36 13.18 3.25
CA CYS A 19 25.06 12.51 3.21
C CYS A 19 24.06 13.52 3.75
N THR A 20 23.49 14.32 2.84
CA THR A 20 22.20 14.94 3.07
C THR A 20 21.29 13.81 3.52
N ALA A 21 20.92 13.80 4.79
CA ALA A 21 19.97 12.85 5.33
C ALA A 21 18.64 13.13 4.64
N THR A 22 18.41 12.49 3.50
CA THR A 22 17.06 12.22 3.01
C THR A 22 16.33 11.61 4.20
N PRO A 23 15.12 12.09 4.56
CA PRO A 23 14.35 11.48 5.64
C PRO A 23 14.33 9.97 5.41
N GLU A 24 14.81 9.21 6.38
CA GLU A 24 14.86 7.75 6.27
C GLU A 24 13.42 7.26 6.19
N HIS A 25 12.94 7.03 4.96
CA HIS A 25 11.61 6.52 4.69
C HIS A 25 11.69 5.00 4.59
N PRO A 26 10.64 4.27 5.02
CA PRO A 26 10.63 2.83 4.93
C PRO A 26 10.77 2.38 3.48
N ALA A 27 11.45 1.25 3.26
CA ALA A 27 11.55 0.63 1.96
C ALA A 27 10.18 0.12 1.50
N GLU A 28 9.94 0.06 0.18
CA GLU A 28 8.67 -0.44 -0.39
C GLU A 28 8.28 -1.80 0.19
N ALA A 29 9.25 -2.72 0.33
CA ALA A 29 9.04 -4.05 0.88
C ALA A 29 8.52 -4.03 2.33
N GLU A 30 9.00 -3.11 3.16
CA GLU A 30 8.55 -2.93 4.54
C GLU A 30 7.11 -2.41 4.57
N VAL A 31 6.84 -1.38 3.77
CA VAL A 31 5.50 -0.81 3.63
C VAL A 31 4.50 -1.86 3.15
N LYS A 32 4.90 -2.66 2.15
CA LYS A 32 4.10 -3.76 1.62
C LYS A 32 3.84 -4.84 2.67
N ALA A 33 4.86 -5.24 3.44
CA ALA A 33 4.71 -6.23 4.50
C ALA A 33 3.70 -5.81 5.58
N LYS A 34 3.63 -4.50 5.91
CA LYS A 34 2.62 -3.98 6.84
C LYS A 34 1.21 -3.98 6.24
N LEU A 35 1.07 -3.79 4.94
CA LEU A 35 -0.22 -3.70 4.24
C LEU A 35 -0.81 -5.06 3.86
N VAL A 36 0.00 -6.05 3.49
CA VAL A 36 -0.51 -7.36 3.09
C VAL A 36 -1.35 -7.96 4.22
N GLY A 37 -2.48 -8.57 3.87
CA GLY A 37 -3.38 -9.21 4.82
C GLY A 37 -4.84 -9.14 4.43
N THR A 38 -5.68 -9.61 5.35
CA THR A 38 -7.15 -9.60 5.21
C THR A 38 -7.74 -8.53 6.11
N TYR A 39 -8.73 -7.82 5.59
CA TYR A 39 -9.43 -6.70 6.19
C TYR A 39 -10.93 -6.95 6.11
N CYS A 40 -11.66 -6.67 7.19
CA CYS A 40 -13.10 -6.90 7.25
C CYS A 40 -13.84 -5.64 7.71
N SER A 41 -15.07 -5.44 7.23
CA SER A 41 -15.97 -4.41 7.77
C SER A 41 -16.53 -4.83 9.13
N ASP A 42 -16.99 -3.88 9.93
CA ASP A 42 -17.64 -4.14 11.23
C ASP A 42 -18.86 -5.07 11.13
N ASP A 43 -19.57 -5.00 10.01
CA ASP A 43 -20.75 -5.81 9.76
C ASP A 43 -20.44 -7.16 9.09
N TYR A 44 -19.14 -7.48 8.93
CA TYR A 44 -18.61 -8.69 8.30
C TYR A 44 -19.09 -8.94 6.86
N LYS A 45 -19.72 -7.95 6.22
CA LYS A 45 -20.24 -8.09 4.86
C LYS A 45 -19.18 -7.83 3.80
N HIS A 46 -18.12 -7.09 4.14
CA HIS A 46 -17.03 -6.76 3.24
C HIS A 46 -15.76 -7.43 3.73
N ARG A 47 -15.12 -8.20 2.85
CA ARG A 47 -13.79 -8.78 3.08
C ARG A 47 -12.87 -8.31 1.97
N PHE A 48 -11.80 -7.61 2.32
CA PHE A 48 -10.80 -7.09 1.41
C PHE A 48 -9.45 -7.74 1.73
N ILE A 49 -8.73 -8.17 0.70
CA ILE A 49 -7.45 -8.88 0.83
C ILE A 49 -6.44 -8.15 -0.05
N LEU A 50 -5.29 -7.82 0.52
CA LEU A 50 -4.10 -7.38 -0.20
C LEU A 50 -3.08 -8.54 -0.20
N GLY A 51 -2.75 -9.06 -1.38
CA GLY A 51 -1.83 -10.16 -1.56
C GLY A 51 -0.38 -9.71 -1.74
N GLU A 52 0.58 -10.57 -1.38
CA GLU A 52 2.01 -10.30 -1.57
C GLU A 52 2.42 -10.18 -3.05
N ASP A 53 1.59 -10.66 -3.95
CA ASP A 53 1.81 -10.64 -5.40
C ASP A 53 1.41 -9.31 -6.06
N GLY A 54 1.00 -8.30 -5.28
CA GLY A 54 0.55 -7.03 -5.83
C GLY A 54 -0.90 -7.05 -6.33
N ARG A 55 -1.67 -8.09 -5.98
CA ARG A 55 -3.10 -8.18 -6.32
C ARG A 55 -3.96 -7.91 -5.10
N TYR A 56 -5.15 -7.37 -5.35
CA TYR A 56 -6.18 -7.21 -4.34
C TYR A 56 -7.44 -8.02 -4.67
N LEU A 57 -8.18 -8.38 -3.64
CA LEU A 57 -9.45 -9.09 -3.73
C LEU A 57 -10.44 -8.54 -2.70
N SER A 58 -11.52 -7.92 -3.17
CA SER A 58 -12.68 -7.54 -2.38
C SER A 58 -13.84 -8.49 -2.63
N ARG A 59 -14.49 -8.97 -1.57
CA ARG A 59 -15.68 -9.81 -1.61
C ARG A 59 -16.77 -9.20 -0.74
N ARG A 60 -18.02 -9.29 -1.21
CA ARG A 60 -19.19 -8.97 -0.39
C ARG A 60 -20.38 -9.84 -0.71
N ASN A 61 -21.28 -9.96 0.27
CA ASN A 61 -22.57 -10.61 0.11
C ASN A 61 -23.68 -9.56 0.12
N LYS A 62 -24.51 -9.53 -0.93
CA LYS A 62 -25.66 -8.62 -1.03
C LYS A 62 -26.94 -9.41 -1.23
N LYS A 63 -28.04 -8.96 -0.61
CA LYS A 63 -29.38 -9.49 -0.90
C LYS A 63 -29.80 -9.08 -2.31
N ASN A 64 -30.28 -10.03 -3.12
CA ASN A 64 -30.84 -9.74 -4.43
C ASN A 64 -32.06 -8.81 -4.31
N ALA A 65 -32.17 -7.82 -5.18
CA ALA A 65 -33.33 -6.92 -5.25
C ALA A 65 -34.63 -7.67 -5.59
N LEU A 66 -34.54 -8.86 -6.20
CA LEU A 66 -35.67 -9.74 -6.56
C LEU A 66 -35.98 -10.82 -5.50
N ALA A 67 -35.44 -10.68 -4.28
CA ALA A 67 -35.95 -11.31 -3.05
C ALA A 67 -35.99 -12.86 -2.92
N SER A 68 -35.00 -13.62 -3.40
CA SER A 68 -34.87 -15.04 -2.98
C SER A 68 -33.44 -15.55 -2.72
N GLY A 69 -32.39 -14.75 -2.89
CA GLY A 69 -31.01 -15.24 -2.73
C GLY A 69 -29.99 -14.19 -2.30
N ILE A 70 -28.88 -14.67 -1.72
CA ILE A 70 -27.66 -13.90 -1.47
C ILE A 70 -26.79 -14.01 -2.71
N ILE A 71 -26.39 -12.88 -3.28
CA ILE A 71 -25.43 -12.81 -4.38
C ILE A 71 -24.07 -12.47 -3.79
N GLY A 72 -23.09 -13.35 -4.01
CA GLY A 72 -21.69 -13.06 -3.76
C GLY A 72 -21.13 -12.20 -4.88
N GLU A 73 -20.62 -11.03 -4.54
CA GLU A 73 -19.91 -10.15 -5.45
C GLU A 73 -18.42 -10.18 -5.14
N LYS A 74 -17.62 -10.17 -6.21
CA LYS A 74 -16.16 -10.20 -6.15
C LYS A 74 -15.61 -9.08 -7.04
N CYS A 75 -14.57 -8.42 -6.54
CA CYS A 75 -13.82 -7.40 -7.23
C CYS A 75 -12.34 -7.71 -7.03
N GLU A 76 -11.60 -7.88 -8.12
CA GLU A 76 -10.17 -8.20 -8.09
C GLU A 76 -9.42 -7.34 -9.09
N GLY A 77 -8.21 -6.96 -8.75
CA GLY A 77 -7.35 -6.13 -9.58
C GLY A 77 -5.94 -6.07 -9.01
N ASP A 78 -5.14 -5.17 -9.56
CA ASP A 78 -3.76 -4.96 -9.15
C ASP A 78 -3.66 -3.72 -8.26
N TYR A 79 -2.63 -3.67 -7.42
CA TYR A 79 -2.29 -2.51 -6.62
C TYR A 79 -0.80 -2.19 -6.72
N SER A 80 -0.46 -0.92 -6.53
CA SER A 80 0.92 -0.45 -6.49
C SER A 80 1.17 0.45 -5.28
N LEU A 81 2.44 0.53 -4.88
CA LEU A 81 2.91 1.48 -3.88
C LEU A 81 3.73 2.54 -4.59
N LYS A 82 3.42 3.81 -4.34
CA LYS A 82 4.17 4.94 -4.89
C LYS A 82 4.70 5.80 -3.77
N TYR A 83 5.99 6.11 -3.86
CA TYR A 83 6.62 7.10 -3.01
C TYR A 83 6.64 8.44 -3.73
N ASN A 84 6.18 9.49 -3.07
CA ASN A 84 6.31 10.86 -3.52
C ASN A 84 7.44 11.54 -2.75
N GLU A 85 8.53 11.87 -3.45
CA GLU A 85 9.71 12.52 -2.88
C GLU A 85 9.47 13.99 -2.49
N GLU A 86 8.50 14.67 -3.12
CA GLU A 86 8.19 16.07 -2.82
C GLU A 86 7.42 16.20 -1.50
N SER A 87 6.47 15.31 -1.26
CA SER A 87 5.64 15.28 -0.05
C SER A 87 6.13 14.30 1.01
N PHE A 88 7.19 13.54 0.72
CA PHE A 88 7.72 12.45 1.54
C PHE A 88 6.61 11.50 2.02
N THR A 89 5.77 11.04 1.09
CA THR A 89 4.61 10.20 1.39
C THR A 89 4.64 8.89 0.60
N TRP A 90 4.20 7.81 1.24
CA TRP A 90 3.84 6.58 0.55
C TRP A 90 2.33 6.56 0.32
N THR A 91 1.95 6.12 -0.88
CA THR A 91 0.56 5.99 -1.31
C THR A 91 0.31 4.58 -1.86
N LEU A 92 -0.76 3.95 -1.40
CA LEU A 92 -1.33 2.74 -1.97
C LEU A 92 -2.32 3.13 -3.08
N GLU A 93 -2.10 2.65 -4.29
CA GLU A 93 -3.01 2.82 -5.42
C GLU A 93 -3.63 1.48 -5.79
N LEU A 94 -4.97 1.44 -5.84
CA LEU A 94 -5.75 0.31 -6.36
C LEU A 94 -6.18 0.64 -7.78
N ASP A 95 -5.91 -0.27 -8.71
CA ASP A 95 -6.35 -0.12 -10.09
C ASP A 95 -7.84 -0.42 -10.24
N ALA A 96 -8.50 0.32 -11.13
CA ALA A 96 -9.84 -0.05 -11.57
C ALA A 96 -9.80 -1.37 -12.34
N SER A 97 -10.81 -2.20 -12.14
CA SER A 97 -10.90 -3.51 -12.77
C SER A 97 -12.35 -3.90 -13.02
N ASP A 98 -12.60 -4.52 -14.17
CA ASP A 98 -13.87 -5.07 -14.60
C ASP A 98 -13.88 -6.61 -14.63
N LYS A 99 -12.80 -7.26 -14.15
CA LYS A 99 -12.63 -8.73 -14.12
C LYS A 99 -13.49 -9.44 -13.07
N ALA A 100 -14.64 -8.88 -12.70
CA ALA A 100 -15.55 -9.44 -11.72
C ALA A 100 -16.30 -10.67 -12.27
N SER A 101 -16.74 -11.56 -11.37
CA SER A 101 -17.68 -12.64 -11.70
C SER A 101 -19.10 -12.13 -12.02
N ASN A 102 -19.36 -10.83 -11.85
CA ASN A 102 -20.64 -10.19 -12.11
C ASN A 102 -20.44 -8.99 -13.07
N PRO A 103 -21.04 -9.00 -14.28
CA PRO A 103 -20.84 -7.94 -15.28
C PRO A 103 -21.36 -6.56 -14.86
N PHE A 104 -22.16 -6.49 -13.80
CA PHE A 104 -22.73 -5.24 -13.28
C PHE A 104 -21.88 -4.58 -12.18
N VAL A 105 -20.76 -5.20 -11.80
CA VAL A 105 -19.91 -4.72 -10.70
C VAL A 105 -18.53 -4.35 -11.22
N LYS A 106 -18.17 -3.08 -11.06
CA LYS A 106 -16.85 -2.55 -11.43
C LYS A 106 -16.08 -2.16 -10.17
N CYS A 107 -14.83 -2.57 -10.11
CA CYS A 107 -13.89 -2.10 -9.09
C CYS A 107 -13.54 -0.64 -9.37
N LYS A 108 -13.68 0.22 -8.36
CA LYS A 108 -13.23 1.60 -8.46
C LYS A 108 -11.74 1.69 -8.16
N ALA A 109 -11.05 2.55 -8.90
CA ALA A 109 -9.72 2.96 -8.51
C ALA A 109 -9.78 3.71 -7.16
N ALA A 110 -8.74 3.54 -6.35
CA ALA A 110 -8.61 4.24 -5.08
C ALA A 110 -7.14 4.58 -4.83
N SER A 111 -6.90 5.70 -4.18
CA SER A 111 -5.57 6.14 -3.75
C SER A 111 -5.65 6.47 -2.27
N LEU A 112 -4.75 5.88 -1.47
CA LEU A 112 -4.72 6.03 -0.02
C LEU A 112 -3.29 6.35 0.41
N GLU A 113 -3.11 7.45 1.10
CA GLU A 113 -1.84 7.74 1.78
C GLU A 113 -1.68 6.78 2.97
N ILE A 114 -0.50 6.17 3.07
CA ILE A 114 -0.21 5.08 4.01
C ILE A 114 0.95 5.38 4.95
N TRP A 115 1.84 6.29 4.58
CA TRP A 115 2.94 6.77 5.43
C TRP A 115 3.33 8.19 5.03
N GLN A 116 3.76 9.00 6.00
CA GLN A 116 4.29 10.35 5.82
C GLN A 116 5.45 10.59 6.79
N SER A 117 6.53 11.26 6.35
CA SER A 117 7.78 11.42 7.12
C SER A 117 7.62 11.92 8.56
N GLU A 118 6.72 12.87 8.79
CA GLU A 118 6.51 13.46 10.13
C GLU A 118 5.48 12.72 10.99
N LYS A 119 4.63 11.91 10.35
CA LYS A 119 3.51 11.22 11.02
C LYS A 119 3.73 9.71 11.14
N GLY A 120 4.74 9.18 10.46
CA GLY A 120 4.93 7.74 10.30
C GLY A 120 3.80 7.14 9.47
N TYR A 121 3.42 5.91 9.82
CA TYR A 121 2.32 5.22 9.15
C TYR A 121 0.98 5.90 9.45
N LEU A 122 0.19 6.16 8.40
CA LEU A 122 -1.06 6.93 8.47
C LEU A 122 -2.32 6.08 8.70
N PHE A 123 -2.14 4.77 8.82
CA PHE A 123 -3.11 3.93 9.50
C PHE A 123 -3.00 4.25 10.99
N GLY A 124 -4.10 4.63 11.64
CA GLY A 124 -4.08 5.24 12.98
C GLY A 124 -3.40 4.42 14.08
N ASP A 125 -3.42 4.90 15.32
CA ASP A 125 -2.82 4.21 16.49
C ASP A 125 -3.50 2.86 16.84
N GLY A 126 -4.48 2.43 16.04
CA GLY A 126 -5.16 1.14 16.07
C GLY A 126 -5.05 0.42 14.72
N PRO A 127 -5.94 -0.52 14.38
CA PRO A 127 -5.75 -1.35 13.21
C PRO A 127 -5.90 -0.61 11.88
N ILE A 128 -5.11 -1.03 10.89
CA ILE A 128 -5.09 -0.46 9.55
C ILE A 128 -6.50 -0.43 8.98
N VAL A 129 -7.04 0.77 8.69
CA VAL A 129 -8.36 0.96 8.08
C VAL A 129 -8.18 1.33 6.61
N LEU A 130 -8.68 0.49 5.71
CA LEU A 130 -8.68 0.74 4.26
C LEU A 130 -10.10 0.99 3.76
N LYS A 131 -10.21 1.58 2.57
CA LYS A 131 -11.48 1.70 1.84
C LYS A 131 -11.53 0.64 0.76
N GLU A 132 -12.54 -0.23 0.82
CA GLU A 132 -12.69 -1.31 -0.15
C GLU A 132 -13.17 -0.79 -1.53
N PRO A 133 -12.77 -1.40 -2.65
CA PRO A 133 -12.96 -0.85 -4.00
C PRO A 133 -14.40 -0.89 -4.57
N PHE A 134 -15.40 -1.48 -3.89
CA PHE A 134 -16.80 -1.48 -4.33
C PHE A 134 -17.52 -0.16 -3.98
N GLN A 135 -17.65 0.12 -2.68
CA GLN A 135 -18.42 1.23 -2.11
C GLN A 135 -17.57 2.13 -1.22
N GLN A 136 -16.27 1.87 -1.13
CA GLN A 136 -15.36 2.59 -0.25
C GLN A 136 -15.74 2.45 1.23
N ALA A 137 -16.37 1.31 1.59
CA ALA A 137 -16.63 0.97 2.97
C ALA A 137 -15.30 0.80 3.74
N SER A 138 -15.30 1.19 5.01
CA SER A 138 -14.12 1.06 5.87
C SER A 138 -13.95 -0.40 6.30
N VAL A 139 -12.75 -0.94 6.10
CA VAL A 139 -12.39 -2.33 6.44
C VAL A 139 -11.10 -2.32 7.26
N SER A 140 -10.95 -3.23 8.21
CA SER A 140 -9.80 -3.25 9.12
C SER A 140 -9.31 -4.67 9.40
N LYS A 141 -8.00 -4.84 9.68
CA LYS A 141 -7.40 -6.16 9.95
C LYS A 141 -8.00 -6.84 11.18
N ASP A 142 -8.14 -6.10 12.27
CA ASP A 142 -8.62 -6.63 13.56
C ASP A 142 -10.11 -7.00 13.56
N LYS A 143 -10.86 -6.58 12.53
CA LYS A 143 -12.29 -6.86 12.40
C LYS A 143 -12.57 -8.17 11.70
N CYS A 144 -11.55 -8.84 11.18
CA CYS A 144 -11.70 -10.21 10.73
C CYS A 144 -11.66 -11.09 11.96
N GLY A 145 -12.82 -11.51 12.46
CA GLY A 145 -12.89 -12.44 13.58
C GLY A 145 -12.01 -13.67 13.32
N ASP A 146 -11.41 -14.20 14.37
CA ASP A 146 -10.58 -15.41 14.33
C ASP A 146 -11.40 -16.55 13.72
N SER A 147 -11.19 -16.82 12.44
CA SER A 147 -11.86 -17.92 11.72
C SER A 147 -10.87 -19.02 11.43
#